data_AF-A0A956J193-F1
#
_entry.id   AF-A0A956J193-F1
#
_cell.length_a   1.000
_cell.length_b   1.000
_cell.length_c   1.000
_cell.angle_alpha   90.00
_cell.angle_beta   90.00
_cell.angle_gamma   90.00
#
_symmetry.space_group_name_H-M   'P 1'
#
loop_
_entity.id
_entity.type
_entity.pdbx_description
1 polymer ?
#
loop_
_entity_poly.entity_id
_entity_poly.type
_entity_poly.pdbx_seq_one_letter_code
_entity_poly.pdbx_strand_id
1 'polypeptide(L)' 'AEGAKLIAPENPLVIPGGKRRETTIFVVAPEGLFVGGKRDVDFKISDGKGFERTFPYKLLGPGGEK' A
#
# COMPACT_ATOMS: atom_id res chain seq x y z
N ALA A 1 12.28 9.81 14.46
CA ALA A 1 11.56 8.52 14.39
C ALA A 1 11.45 8.13 12.92
N GLU A 2 11.84 6.91 12.54
CA GLU A 2 11.60 6.40 11.19
C GLU A 2 10.10 6.13 10.98
N GLY A 3 9.58 6.50 9.81
CA GLY A 3 8.19 6.26 9.42
C GLY A 3 7.99 4.95 8.67
N ALA A 4 6.77 4.69 8.19
CA ALA A 4 6.51 3.59 7.28
C ALA A 4 7.13 3.86 5.90
N LYS A 5 7.64 2.81 5.26
CA LYS A 5 8.23 2.82 3.92
C LYS A 5 7.42 1.94 2.99
N LEU A 6 6.97 2.50 1.88
CA LEU A 6 6.38 1.76 0.77
C LEU A 6 7.50 1.32 -0.18
N ILE A 7 7.58 0.03 -0.44
CA ILE A 7 8.47 -0.58 -1.43
C ILE A 7 7.59 -1.11 -2.56
N ALA A 8 7.64 -0.44 -3.71
CA ALA A 8 6.94 -0.85 -4.92
C ALA A 8 7.98 -1.05 -6.02
N PRO A 9 8.30 -2.32 -6.40
CA PRO A 9 9.35 -2.61 -7.39
C PRO A 9 9.10 -1.97 -8.76
N GLU A 10 7.83 -1.78 -9.11
CA GLU A 10 7.40 -1.09 -10.32
C GLU A 10 6.38 0.00 -9.93
N ASN A 11 6.84 1.26 -9.85
CA ASN A 11 6.00 2.42 -9.61
C ASN A 11 6.58 3.64 -10.35
N PRO A 12 5.91 4.15 -11.41
CA PRO A 12 4.59 3.75 -11.90
C PRO A 12 4.60 2.38 -12.60
N LEU A 13 3.50 1.63 -12.45
CA LEU A 13 3.24 0.38 -13.19
C LEU A 13 2.67 0.71 -14.57
N VAL A 14 3.35 0.28 -15.65
CA VAL A 14 2.87 0.52 -17.01
C VAL A 14 1.80 -0.50 -17.38
N ILE A 15 0.60 -0.01 -17.74
CA ILE A 15 -0.53 -0.86 -18.14
C ILE A 15 -0.86 -0.60 -19.62
N PRO A 16 -0.60 -1.57 -20.53
CA PRO A 16 -1.01 -1.44 -21.93
C PRO A 16 -2.53 -1.38 -22.08
N GLY A 17 -3.00 -0.70 -23.13
CA GLY A 17 -4.42 -0.54 -23.42
C GLY A 17 -5.17 -1.87 -23.49
N GLY A 18 -6.30 -1.98 -22.79
CA GLY A 18 -7.15 -3.17 -22.75
C GLY A 18 -6.54 -4.37 -22.01
N LYS A 19 -5.43 -4.20 -21.29
CA LYS A 19 -4.79 -5.26 -20.51
C LYS A 19 -4.95 -5.03 -19.01
N ARG A 20 -4.83 -6.11 -18.25
CA ARG A 20 -4.70 -6.09 -16.79
C ARG A 20 -3.25 -6.45 -16.43
N ARG A 21 -2.70 -5.73 -15.46
CA ARG A 21 -1.42 -6.04 -14.81
C ARG A 21 -1.65 -6.20 -13.32
N GLU A 22 -0.79 -7.00 -12.71
CA GLU A 22 -0.67 -7.13 -11.26
C GLU A 22 0.78 -6.88 -10.87
N THR A 23 0.97 -6.29 -9.69
CA THR A 23 2.26 -6.08 -9.04
C THR A 23 2.08 -6.21 -7.54
N THR A 24 3.16 -6.48 -6.83
CA THR A 24 3.18 -6.56 -5.36
C THR A 24 3.87 -5.32 -4.80
N ILE A 25 3.29 -4.79 -3.72
CA ILE A 25 3.92 -3.76 -2.91
C ILE A 25 4.19 -4.31 -1.51
N PHE A 26 5.25 -3.84 -0.87
CA PHE A 26 5.56 -4.14 0.52
C PHE A 26 5.49 -2.86 1.34
N VAL A 27 4.86 -2.92 2.50
CA VAL A 27 4.88 -1.83 3.47
C VAL A 27 5.73 -2.28 4.65
N VAL A 28 6.85 -1.61 4.87
CA VAL A 28 7.74 -1.86 6.01
C VAL A 28 7.53 -0.73 7.01
N ALA A 29 7.17 -1.08 8.24
CA ALA A 29 6.86 -0.11 9.28
C ALA A 29 7.42 -0.59 10.63
N PRO A 30 7.91 0.33 11.48
CA PRO A 30 8.23 -0.01 12.87
C PRO A 30 6.99 -0.56 13.60
N GLU A 31 7.19 -1.53 14.48
CA GLU A 31 6.13 -2.16 15.27
C GLU A 31 5.28 -1.13 16.05
N GLY A 32 5.92 -0.09 16.59
CA GLY A 32 5.22 0.98 17.32
C GLY A 32 4.22 1.80 16.49
N LEU A 33 4.15 1.62 15.17
CA LEU A 33 3.13 2.24 14.32
C LEU A 33 1.81 1.44 14.29
N PHE A 34 1.78 0.23 14.85
CA PHE A 34 0.60 -0.61 14.93
C PHE A 34 -0.04 -0.47 16.32
N VAL A 35 -1.32 -0.11 16.37
CA VAL A 35 -2.09 0.03 17.60
C VAL A 35 -3.06 -1.14 17.68
N GLY A 36 -2.92 -1.98 18.71
CA GLY A 36 -3.69 -3.23 18.81
C GLY A 36 -3.42 -4.20 17.66
N GLY A 37 -2.15 -4.30 17.23
CA GLY A 37 -1.73 -5.23 16.18
C GLY A 37 -2.16 -4.83 14.76
N LYS A 38 -2.67 -3.62 14.55
CA LYS A 38 -3.13 -3.14 13.23
C LYS A 38 -2.83 -1.67 12.98
N ARG A 39 -2.85 -1.30 11.71
CA ARG A 39 -2.78 0.09 11.25
C ARG A 39 -3.66 0.26 10.02
N ASP A 40 -4.67 1.13 10.12
CA ASP A 40 -5.49 1.49 8.96
C ASP A 40 -4.70 2.46 8.06
N VAL A 41 -4.72 2.21 6.76
CA VAL A 41 -4.04 3.00 5.71
C VAL A 41 -4.92 3.13 4.49
N ASP A 42 -4.63 4.15 3.69
CA ASP A 42 -5.29 4.37 2.40
C ASP A 42 -4.28 4.22 1.25
N PHE A 43 -4.58 3.33 0.30
CA PHE A 43 -3.82 3.22 -0.94
C PHE A 43 -4.45 4.10 -2.01
N LYS A 44 -3.75 5.17 -2.38
CA LYS A 44 -4.12 6.03 -3.51
C LYS A 44 -3.47 5.50 -4.79
N ILE A 45 -4.29 5.20 -5.79
CA ILE A 45 -3.88 4.80 -7.13
C ILE A 45 -4.27 5.92 -8.09
N SER A 46 -3.31 6.46 -8.84
CA SER A 46 -3.58 7.46 -9.88
C SER A 46 -2.77 7.21 -11.15
N ASP A 47 -3.25 7.74 -12.28
CA ASP A 47 -2.55 7.73 -13.57
C ASP A 47 -1.85 9.07 -13.88
N GLY A 48 -1.89 10.03 -12.95
CA GLY A 48 -1.34 11.38 -13.11
C GLY A 48 -2.07 12.28 -14.12
N LYS A 49 -3.21 11.84 -14.68
CA LYS A 49 -3.97 12.61 -15.68
C LYS A 49 -5.42 12.85 -15.27
N GLY A 50 -6.10 11.86 -14.71
CA GLY A 50 -7.51 12.00 -14.32
C GLY A 50 -8.13 10.78 -13.66
N PHE A 51 -7.50 9.61 -13.73
CA PHE A 51 -7.90 8.47 -12.90
C PHE A 51 -7.28 8.61 -11.51
N GLU A 52 -8.12 8.58 -10.49
CA GLU A 52 -7.71 8.51 -9.09
C GLU A 52 -8.71 7.67 -8.29
N ARG A 53 -8.20 6.73 -7.49
CA ARG A 53 -9.01 5.95 -6.54
C ARG A 53 -8.25 5.73 -5.26
N THR A 54 -8.99 5.75 -4.15
CA THR A 54 -8.47 5.44 -2.81
C THR A 54 -9.07 4.14 -2.33
N PHE A 55 -8.24 3.24 -1.84
CA PHE A 55 -8.63 1.95 -1.31
C PHE A 55 -8.23 1.88 0.17
N PRO A 56 -9.20 1.87 1.11
CA PRO A 56 -8.89 1.68 2.53
C PRO A 56 -8.41 0.25 2.76
N TYR A 57 -7.38 0.10 3.59
CA TYR A 57 -6.79 -1.18 3.91
C TYR A 57 -6.30 -1.23 5.37
N LYS A 58 -6.42 -2.39 6.00
CA LYS A 58 -5.92 -2.63 7.36
C LYS A 58 -4.61 -3.41 7.28
N LEU A 59 -3.49 -2.74 7.54
CA LEU A 59 -2.20 -3.42 7.70
C LEU A 59 -2.22 -4.19 9.02
N LEU A 60 -1.97 -5.49 8.93
CA LEU A 60 -1.78 -6.34 10.09
C LEU A 60 -0.33 -6.27 10.52
N GLY A 61 -0.11 -5.98 11.80
CA GLY A 61 1.20 -5.94 12.43
C GLY A 61 1.39 -7.09 13.40
N PRO A 62 2.55 -7.12 14.09
CA PRO A 62 2.80 -8.07 15.16
C PRO A 62 1.68 -8.02 16.23
N GLY A 63 1.19 -9.20 16.64
CA GLY A 63 0.14 -9.32 17.67
C GLY A 63 -1.30 -9.13 17.19
N GLY A 64 -1.55 -8.84 15.91
CA GLY A 64 -2.89 -8.90 15.32
C GLY A 64 -3.34 -10.35 15.08
N GLU A 65 -4.65 -10.62 15.14
CA GLU A 65 -5.22 -11.90 14.68
C GLU A 65 -4.88 -12.12 13.20
N LYS A 66 -4.45 -13.35 12.87
CA LYS A 66 -4.12 -13.77 11.50
C LYS A 66 -5.36 -14.00 10.66
#